data_AF-A0A7W4BJU5-F1
#
_entry.id   AF-A0A7W4BJU5-F1
#
_cell.length_a   1.000
_cell.length_b   1.000
_cell.length_c   1.000
_cell.angle_alpha   90.00
_cell.angle_beta   90.00
_cell.angle_gamma   90.00
#
_symmetry.space_group_name_H-M   'P 1'
#
loop_
_entity.id
_entity.type
_entity.pdbx_description
1 polymer ?
#
loop_
_entity_poly.entity_id
_entity_poly.type
_entity_poly.pdbx_seq_one_letter_code
_entity_poly.pdbx_strand_id
1 'polypeptide(L)' 'MSRRGNCWDNAPMERLFRSLKTESVPSLGYSNYQDAEKDLSFLMNYYNWRRPHSHNHMV' A
#
# COMPACT_ATOMS: atom_id res chain seq x y z
N MET A 1 13.23 10.22 9.22
CA MET A 1 14.03 9.67 8.10
C MET A 1 14.26 8.19 8.37
N SER A 2 13.64 7.34 7.55
CA SER A 2 13.78 5.89 7.68
C SER A 2 15.20 5.47 7.28
N ARG A 3 15.89 4.74 8.15
CA ARG A 3 17.27 4.31 7.92
C ARG A 3 17.26 3.15 6.93
N ARG A 4 18.18 3.16 5.96
CA ARG A 4 18.40 2.07 4.99
C ARG A 4 18.48 0.74 5.77
N GLY A 5 17.55 -0.18 5.52
CA GLY A 5 17.50 -1.50 6.18
C GLY A 5 16.47 -1.65 7.32
N ASN A 6 15.66 -0.63 7.64
CA ASN A 6 14.59 -0.80 8.62
C ASN A 6 13.33 -1.42 7.99
N CYS A 7 13.27 -2.76 7.95
CA CYS A 7 12.13 -3.52 7.43
C CYS A 7 10.80 -3.18 8.11
N TRP A 8 10.82 -2.69 9.35
CA TRP A 8 9.61 -2.31 10.09
C TRP A 8 8.94 -1.03 9.60
N ASP A 9 9.74 -0.08 9.07
CA ASP A 9 9.19 1.14 8.48
C ASP A 9 8.59 0.88 7.09
N ASN A 10 9.15 -0.09 6.36
CA ASN A 10 8.67 -0.50 5.05
C ASN A 10 7.57 -1.57 5.10
N ALA A 11 7.47 -2.34 6.19
CA ALA A 11 6.48 -3.40 6.39
C ALA A 11 5.03 -3.02 6.01
N PRO A 12 4.49 -1.83 6.37
CA PRO A 12 3.15 -1.43 5.93
C PRO A 12 3.04 -1.22 4.43
N MET A 13 4.03 -0.60 3.79
CA MET A 13 4.06 -0.43 2.34
C MET A 13 4.22 -1.77 1.63
N GLU A 14 5.07 -2.66 2.13
CA GLU A 14 5.23 -4.01 1.57
C GLU A 14 3.95 -4.83 1.67
N ARG A 15 3.24 -4.73 2.79
CA ARG A 15 1.94 -5.38 2.97
C ARG A 15 0.89 -4.82 2.01
N LEU A 16 0.86 -3.50 1.84
CA LEU A 16 -0.04 -2.83 0.90
C LEU A 16 0.21 -3.29 -0.55
N PHE A 17 1.48 -3.26 -0.99
CA PHE A 17 1.83 -3.70 -2.35
C PHE A 17 1.61 -5.19 -2.58
N ARG A 18 1.76 -6.01 -1.53
CA ARG A 18 1.42 -7.43 -1.61
C ARG A 18 -0.08 -7.61 -1.83
N SER A 19 -0.93 -7.00 -1.01
CA SER A 19 -2.39 -7.04 -1.18
C SER A 19 -2.82 -6.55 -2.56
N LEU A 20 -2.29 -5.40 -3.01
CA LEU A 20 -2.52 -4.88 -4.35
C LEU A 20 -2.27 -5.93 -5.44
N LYS A 21 -1.12 -6.62 -5.39
CA LYS A 21 -0.75 -7.62 -6.41
C LYS A 21 -1.59 -8.90 -6.36
N THR A 22 -2.13 -9.28 -5.20
CA THR A 22 -2.97 -10.49 -5.07
C THR A 22 -4.45 -10.25 -5.24
N GLU A 23 -4.96 -9.07 -4.86
CA GLU A 23 -6.40 -8.79 -4.78
C GLU A 23 -6.88 -7.87 -5.90
N SER A 24 -6.08 -6.88 -6.30
CA SER A 24 -6.47 -5.86 -7.28
C SER A 24 -5.92 -6.08 -8.68
N VAL A 25 -4.74 -6.71 -8.81
CA VAL A 25 -4.16 -7.02 -10.12
C VAL A 25 -4.85 -8.27 -10.67
N PRO A 26 -5.57 -8.18 -11.80
CA PRO A 26 -6.12 -9.36 -12.47
C PRO A 26 -4.97 -10.29 -12.87
N SER A 27 -5.19 -11.61 -12.89
CA SER A 27 -4.15 -12.57 -13.31
C SER A 27 -3.60 -12.31 -14.72
N LEU A 28 -4.38 -11.63 -15.57
CA LEU A 28 -4.00 -11.17 -16.91
C LEU A 28 -3.38 -9.75 -16.95
N GLY A 29 -3.30 -9.05 -15.82
CA GLY A 29 -2.89 -7.64 -15.72
C GLY A 29 -4.05 -6.65 -15.95
N TYR A 30 -3.73 -5.35 -15.88
CA TYR A 30 -4.69 -4.29 -16.17
C TYR A 30 -4.83 -4.09 -17.68
N SER A 31 -6.07 -4.06 -18.17
CA SER A 31 -6.33 -3.79 -19.60
C SER A 31 -6.06 -2.34 -19.98
N ASN A 32 -6.27 -1.40 -19.06
CA ASN A 32 -6.16 0.04 -19.29
C ASN A 32 -5.41 0.75 -18.16
N TYR A 33 -4.70 1.82 -18.50
CA TYR A 33 -4.05 2.70 -17.52
C TYR A 33 -5.04 3.32 -16.53
N GLN A 34 -6.24 3.67 -16.98
CA GLN A 34 -7.27 4.29 -16.15
C GLN A 34 -7.77 3.37 -15.03
N ASP A 35 -7.84 2.06 -15.29
CA ASP A 35 -8.20 1.07 -14.27
C ASP A 35 -7.10 0.93 -13.21
N ALA A 36 -5.83 0.92 -13.65
CA ALA A 36 -4.69 0.92 -12.73
C ALA A 36 -4.63 2.22 -11.89
N GLU A 37 -4.91 3.38 -12.49
CA GLU A 37 -4.93 4.67 -11.79
C GLU A 37 -6.03 4.73 -10.73
N LYS A 38 -7.25 4.25 -11.05
CA LYS A 38 -8.36 4.19 -10.10
C LYS A 38 -8.02 3.30 -8.90
N ASP A 39 -7.44 2.14 -9.15
CA ASP A 39 -7.07 1.20 -8.09
C ASP A 39 -5.97 1.77 -7.18
N LEU A 40 -4.95 2.41 -7.77
CA LEU A 40 -3.91 3.10 -7.02
C LEU A 40 -4.46 4.28 -6.21
N SER A 41 -5.35 5.09 -6.79
CA SER A 41 -6.00 6.23 -6.13
C SER A 41 -6.90 5.78 -4.98
N PHE A 42 -7.61 4.66 -5.15
CA PHE A 42 -8.39 4.02 -4.09
C PHE A 42 -7.49 3.55 -2.95
N LEU A 43 -6.37 2.89 -3.25
CA LEU A 43 -5.39 2.45 -2.26
C LEU A 43 -4.74 3.61 -1.50
N MET A 44 -4.35 4.68 -2.21
CA MET A 44 -3.81 5.90 -1.59
C MET A 44 -4.82 6.55 -0.64
N ASN A 45 -6.09 6.67 -1.06
CA ASN A 45 -7.15 7.20 -0.21
C ASN A 45 -7.42 6.30 1.00
N TYR A 46 -7.48 4.98 0.80
CA TYR A 46 -7.66 4.02 1.88
C TYR A 46 -6.52 4.08 2.91
N TYR A 47 -5.27 4.14 2.46
CA TYR A 47 -4.10 4.23 3.34
C TYR A 47 -3.99 5.59 4.07
N ASN A 48 -4.37 6.67 3.41
CA ASN A 48 -4.42 7.99 4.03
C ASN A 48 -5.54 8.09 5.07
N TRP A 49 -6.70 7.47 4.82
CA TRP A 49 -7.88 7.58 5.69
C TRP A 49 -7.88 6.56 6.84
N ARG A 50 -7.63 5.29 6.54
CA ARG A 50 -7.19 4.30 7.53
C ARG A 50 -5.67 4.41 7.60
N ARG A 51 -5.17 5.31 8.43
CA ARG A 51 -3.85 5.15 9.06
C ARG A 51 -4.02 4.30 10.33
N PRO A 52 -3.92 2.96 10.29
CA PRO A 52 -3.87 2.17 11.52
C PRO A 52 -2.58 2.39 12.32
N HIS A 53 -1.65 3.21 11.81
CA HIS A 53 -0.33 3.46 12.38
C HIS A 53 -0.28 4.70 13.29
N SER A 54 -1.42 5.23 13.75
CA SER A 54 -1.44 6.29 14.77
C SER A 54 -0.98 5.80 16.16
N HIS A 55 -0.72 4.51 16.33
CA HIS A 55 -0.17 3.96 17.57
C HIS A 55 1.26 3.44 17.38
N ASN A 56 2.19 4.36 17.13
CA ASN A 56 3.53 4.22 17.70
C ASN A 56 3.46 4.80 19.12
N HIS A 57 2.88 4.06 20.07
CA HIS A 57 3.19 4.25 21.48
C HIS A 57 4.52 3.55 21.74
N MET A 58 5.56 4.09 21.13
CA MET A 58 6.90 3.94 21.67
C MET A 58 7.00 5.02 22.74
N VAL A 59 6.83 4.58 23.99
CA VAL A 59 7.24 5.18 25.27
C VAL A 59 7.88 6.57 25.19
#